data_AF-A0A1K1M8Q7-F1
#
_entry.id   AF-A0A1K1M8Q7-F1
#
_cell.length_a   1.000
_cell.length_b   1.000
_cell.length_c   1.000
_cell.angle_alpha   90.00
_cell.angle_beta   90.00
_cell.angle_gamma   90.00
#
_symmetry.space_group_name_H-M   'P 1'
#
loop_
_entity.id
_entity.type
_entity.pdbx_description
1 polymer ?
#
loop_
_entity_poly.entity_id
_entity_poly.type
_entity_poly.pdbx_seq_one_letter_code
_entity_poly.pdbx_strand_id
1 'polypeptide(L)'
;MDELFKGIADPLRREVLELLRKAPLNINQINDHFDHISRQAVSKHLQVLEDTGWIRIYQAGRERYGYLNRAAFFAFKEWVDGYLQWGAHSIDNDHGVFLDDTDYKKGMPLTQPVMLQALLSKDKSFDGVFYTAVKTTGIFCKPSCSANPRPDNVIFYDNKEDAVKNGYRACKRCKP
;
A
#
# COMPACT_ATOMS: atom_id res chain seq x y z
N MET A 1 6.07 2.76 19.95
CA MET A 1 6.07 2.54 18.49
C MET A 1 7.33 3.08 17.84
N ASP A 2 7.74 4.33 18.12
CA ASP A 2 8.95 4.95 17.55
C ASP A 2 10.22 4.10 17.69
N GLU A 3 10.45 3.52 18.88
CA GLU A 3 11.58 2.61 19.09
C GLU A 3 11.49 1.33 18.24
N LEU A 4 10.28 0.76 18.04
CA LEU A 4 10.10 -0.39 17.15
C LEU A 4 10.45 -0.02 15.70
N PHE A 5 9.99 1.12 15.20
CA PHE A 5 10.32 1.58 13.84
C PHE A 5 11.81 1.79 13.65
N LYS A 6 12.49 2.41 14.62
CA LYS A 6 13.95 2.57 14.61
C LYS A 6 14.65 1.21 14.48
N GLY A 7 14.15 0.18 15.15
CA GLY A 7 14.68 -1.18 15.07
C GLY A 7 14.64 -1.79 13.65
N ILE A 8 13.58 -1.56 12.87
CA ILE A 8 13.40 -2.18 11.54
C ILE A 8 13.65 -1.26 10.35
N ALA A 9 13.94 0.03 10.57
CA ALA A 9 14.20 0.99 9.50
C ALA A 9 15.40 0.62 8.61
N ASP A 10 16.37 -0.11 9.16
CA ASP A 10 17.58 -0.51 8.46
C ASP A 10 17.41 -1.89 7.79
N PRO A 11 17.83 -2.07 6.52
CA PRO A 11 17.67 -3.34 5.81
C PRO A 11 18.48 -4.48 6.44
N LEU A 12 19.66 -4.21 6.99
CA LEU A 12 20.49 -5.25 7.61
C LEU A 12 19.85 -5.78 8.88
N ARG A 13 19.26 -4.88 9.69
CA ARG A 13 18.46 -5.29 10.86
C ARG A 13 17.29 -6.20 10.46
N ARG A 14 16.60 -5.91 9.36
CA ARG A 14 15.53 -6.78 8.83
C ARG A 14 16.06 -8.14 8.38
N GLU A 15 17.24 -8.18 7.77
CA GLU A 15 17.89 -9.44 7.40
C GLU A 15 18.25 -10.30 8.63
N VAL A 16 18.75 -9.70 9.70
CA VAL A 16 18.96 -10.41 10.98
C VAL A 16 17.66 -11.01 11.51
N LEU A 17 16.55 -10.28 11.46
CA LEU A 17 15.25 -10.81 11.87
C LEU A 17 14.83 -12.02 11.01
N GLU A 18 15.07 -11.97 9.69
CA GLU A 18 14.82 -13.10 8.79
C GLU A 18 15.70 -14.31 9.07
N LEU A 19 16.98 -14.11 9.42
CA LEU A 19 17.86 -15.21 9.85
C LEU A 19 17.32 -15.87 11.12
N LEU A 20 17.00 -15.07 12.15
CA LEU A 20 16.48 -15.56 13.42
C LEU A 20 15.06 -16.16 13.32
N ARG A 21 14.30 -15.78 12.29
CA ARG A 21 13.00 -16.40 11.98
C ARG A 21 13.15 -17.85 11.51
N LYS A 22 14.26 -18.17 10.81
CA LYS A 22 14.52 -19.50 10.27
C LYS A 22 15.06 -20.46 11.32
N ALA A 23 15.95 -19.99 12.19
CA ALA A 23 16.54 -20.80 13.26
C ALA A 23 17.13 -19.92 14.38
N PRO A 24 17.23 -20.42 15.63
CA PRO A 24 18.02 -19.77 16.66
C PRO A 24 19.51 -19.80 16.27
N LEU A 25 20.15 -18.64 16.24
CA LEU A 25 21.58 -18.51 15.90
C LEU A 25 22.34 -17.84 17.04
N ASN A 26 23.58 -18.26 17.23
CA ASN A 26 24.49 -17.54 18.11
C ASN A 26 25.10 -16.31 17.41
N ILE A 27 25.62 -15.37 18.18
CA ILE A 27 26.15 -14.10 17.65
C ILE A 27 27.26 -14.32 16.61
N ASN A 28 28.11 -15.34 16.77
CA ASN A 28 29.16 -15.63 15.79
C ASN A 28 28.56 -16.11 14.47
N GLN A 29 27.61 -17.04 14.53
CA GLN A 29 26.89 -17.52 13.35
C GLN A 29 26.16 -16.39 12.63
N ILE A 30 25.54 -15.46 13.36
CA ILE A 30 24.91 -14.27 12.76
C ILE A 30 25.97 -13.42 12.05
N ASN A 31 27.11 -13.13 12.71
CA ASN A 31 28.20 -12.37 12.10
C ASN A 31 28.73 -13.01 10.82
N ASP A 32 28.83 -14.33 10.78
CA ASP A 32 29.37 -15.06 9.62
C ASP A 32 28.46 -14.97 8.37
N HIS A 33 27.20 -14.52 8.52
CA HIS A 33 26.31 -14.23 7.37
C HIS A 33 26.59 -12.88 6.71
N PHE A 34 27.37 -11.99 7.34
CA PHE A 34 27.63 -10.63 6.86
C PHE A 34 29.13 -10.42 6.59
N ASP A 35 29.63 -11.01 5.51
CA ASP A 35 31.03 -10.92 5.09
C ASP A 35 31.44 -9.53 4.54
N HIS A 36 30.46 -8.76 4.06
CA HIS A 36 30.63 -7.45 3.47
C HIS A 36 30.74 -6.31 4.50
N ILE A 37 30.59 -6.58 5.80
CA ILE A 37 30.76 -5.60 6.87
C ILE A 37 31.53 -6.17 8.06
N SER A 38 31.99 -5.29 8.95
CA SER A 38 32.72 -5.72 10.14
C SER A 38 31.81 -6.35 11.20
N ARG A 39 32.37 -7.26 12.00
CA ARG A 39 31.66 -7.85 13.16
C ARG A 39 31.18 -6.79 14.15
N GLN A 40 31.95 -5.71 14.33
CA GLN A 40 31.57 -4.58 15.17
C GLN A 40 30.35 -3.84 14.61
N ALA A 41 30.23 -3.72 13.28
CA ALA A 41 29.05 -3.15 12.66
C ALA A 41 27.82 -4.03 12.91
N VAL A 42 27.89 -5.34 12.63
CA VAL A 42 26.80 -6.29 12.92
C VAL A 42 26.40 -6.23 14.40
N SER A 43 27.37 -6.21 15.31
CA SER A 43 27.12 -6.13 16.76
C SER A 43 26.36 -4.87 17.16
N LYS A 44 26.62 -3.73 16.51
CA LYS A 44 25.82 -2.50 16.72
C LYS A 44 24.38 -2.67 16.24
N HIS A 45 24.15 -3.33 15.10
CA HIS A 45 22.79 -3.64 14.63
C HIS A 45 22.06 -4.57 15.60
N LEU A 46 22.73 -5.58 16.14
CA LEU A 46 22.18 -6.49 17.15
C LEU A 46 21.83 -5.76 18.45
N GLN A 47 22.69 -4.85 18.91
CA GLN A 47 22.40 -4.03 20.09
C GLN A 47 21.15 -3.17 19.86
N VAL A 48 21.04 -2.50 18.71
CA VAL A 48 19.84 -1.72 18.38
C VAL A 48 18.59 -2.60 18.35
N LEU A 49 18.65 -3.79 17.76
CA LEU A 49 17.53 -4.73 17.75
C LEU A 49 17.13 -5.20 19.14
N GLU A 50 18.09 -5.39 20.04
CA GLU A 50 17.84 -5.78 21.43
C GLU A 50 17.25 -4.60 22.24
N ASP A 51 17.84 -3.42 22.12
CA ASP A 51 17.41 -2.20 22.81
C ASP A 51 15.98 -1.78 22.40
N THR A 52 15.67 -1.93 21.12
CA THR A 52 14.32 -1.66 20.57
C THR A 52 13.35 -2.81 20.81
N GLY A 53 13.83 -3.94 21.36
CA GLY A 53 13.02 -5.05 21.82
C GLY A 53 12.60 -6.02 20.73
N TRP A 54 13.14 -5.96 19.50
CA TRP A 54 12.84 -6.93 18.45
C TRP A 54 13.45 -8.30 18.68
N ILE A 55 14.60 -8.34 19.36
CA ILE A 55 15.28 -9.58 19.73
C ILE A 55 15.57 -9.60 21.24
N ARG A 56 15.87 -10.80 21.74
CA ARG A 56 16.49 -11.02 23.05
C ARG A 56 17.78 -11.79 22.85
N ILE A 57 18.85 -11.40 23.55
CA ILE A 57 20.09 -12.16 23.55
C ILE A 57 20.24 -12.89 24.89
N TYR A 58 20.36 -14.22 24.83
CA TYR A 58 20.54 -15.06 26.01
C TYR A 58 21.94 -15.66 26.03
N GLN A 59 22.57 -15.68 27.20
CA GLN A 59 23.87 -16.32 27.41
C GLN A 59 23.68 -17.80 27.73
N ALA A 60 24.23 -18.69 26.90
CA ALA A 60 24.27 -20.14 27.12
C ALA A 60 25.73 -20.62 27.09
N GLY A 61 26.30 -20.85 28.28
CA GLY A 61 27.72 -21.17 28.41
C GLY A 61 28.61 -20.02 27.91
N ARG A 62 29.49 -20.29 26.94
CA ARG A 62 30.37 -19.27 26.31
C ARG A 62 29.73 -18.54 25.13
N GLU A 63 28.55 -18.98 24.70
CA GLU A 63 27.88 -18.45 23.52
C GLU A 63 26.69 -17.55 23.91
N ARG A 64 26.38 -16.62 23.02
CA ARG A 64 25.22 -15.73 23.10
C ARG A 64 24.28 -16.08 21.95
N TYR A 65 23.02 -16.36 22.24
CA TYR A 65 22.00 -16.73 21.26
C TYR A 65 20.99 -15.61 21.10
N GLY A 66 20.70 -15.24 19.86
CA GLY A 66 19.64 -14.30 19.52
C GLY A 66 18.31 -15.02 19.31
N TYR A 67 17.23 -14.44 19.82
CA TYR A 67 15.87 -14.93 19.63
C TYR A 67 14.94 -13.77 19.25
N LEU A 68 13.98 -14.01 18.36
CA LEU A 68 12.93 -13.04 18.09
C LEU A 68 12.07 -12.84 19.33
N ASN A 69 11.81 -11.58 19.69
CA ASN A 69 10.89 -11.23 20.76
C ASN A 69 9.46 -11.12 20.21
N ARG A 70 8.65 -12.17 20.38
CA ARG A 70 7.26 -12.23 19.89
C ARG A 70 6.41 -11.04 20.34
N ALA A 71 6.64 -10.49 21.53
CA ALA A 71 5.85 -9.36 22.04
C ALA A 71 5.99 -8.11 21.15
N ALA A 72 7.18 -7.86 20.59
CA ALA A 72 7.40 -6.73 19.68
C ALA A 72 6.61 -6.90 18.36
N PHE A 73 6.58 -8.11 17.81
CA PHE A 73 5.81 -8.42 16.60
C PHE A 73 4.30 -8.31 16.84
N PHE A 74 3.80 -8.73 18.01
CA PHE A 74 2.39 -8.54 18.36
C PHE A 74 2.03 -7.05 18.49
N ALA A 75 2.84 -6.26 19.20
CA ALA A 75 2.62 -4.82 19.31
C ALA A 75 2.65 -4.11 17.94
N PHE A 76 3.57 -4.51 17.06
CA PHE A 76 3.62 -4.01 15.69
C PHE A 76 2.37 -4.41 14.89
N LYS A 77 1.93 -5.67 14.99
CA LYS A 77 0.71 -6.17 14.34
C LYS A 77 -0.52 -5.39 14.80
N GLU A 78 -0.72 -5.21 16.11
CA GLU A 78 -1.86 -4.46 16.66
C GLU A 78 -1.91 -3.02 16.14
N TRP A 79 -0.75 -2.38 16.01
CA TRP A 79 -0.66 -1.06 15.40
C TRP A 79 -1.04 -1.08 13.91
N VAL A 80 -0.52 -2.03 13.13
CA VAL A 80 -0.88 -2.19 11.70
C VAL A 80 -2.37 -2.49 11.54
N ASP A 81 -2.92 -3.37 12.37
CA ASP A 81 -4.35 -3.73 12.34
C ASP A 81 -5.24 -2.50 12.50
N GLY A 82 -4.82 -1.49 13.26
CA GLY A 82 -5.56 -0.23 13.40
C GLY A 82 -5.75 0.53 12.07
N TYR A 83 -4.83 0.38 11.11
CA TYR A 83 -4.96 0.95 9.77
C TYR A 83 -5.72 0.03 8.82
N LEU A 84 -5.67 -1.28 9.05
CA LEU A 84 -6.35 -2.27 8.21
C LEU A 84 -7.82 -2.48 8.61
N GLN A 85 -8.29 -1.85 9.69
CA GLN A 85 -9.69 -1.85 10.09
C GLN A 85 -10.56 -1.06 9.10
N TRP A 86 -11.69 -1.64 8.73
CA TRP A 86 -12.68 -1.05 7.83
C TRP A 86 -13.20 0.29 8.37
N GLY A 87 -13.19 1.35 7.55
CA GLY A 87 -13.63 2.69 7.94
C GLY A 87 -12.52 3.64 8.37
N ALA A 88 -11.25 3.28 8.20
CA ALA A 88 -10.14 4.23 8.28
C ALA A 88 -10.23 5.20 7.09
N HIS A 89 -10.96 6.30 7.27
CA HIS A 89 -11.37 7.22 6.20
C HIS A 89 -10.27 7.60 5.21
N SER A 90 -9.01 7.76 5.61
CA SER A 90 -7.93 8.11 4.67
C SER A 90 -7.47 6.97 3.75
N ILE A 91 -7.65 5.71 4.14
CA ILE A 91 -7.25 4.56 3.34
C ILE A 91 -8.35 4.28 2.30
N ASP A 92 -9.61 4.46 2.68
CA ASP A 92 -10.79 4.30 1.80
C ASP A 92 -11.13 5.57 0.96
N ASN A 93 -10.36 6.67 1.13
CA ASN A 93 -10.59 7.96 0.46
C ASN A 93 -10.20 7.97 -1.04
N ASP A 94 -9.69 6.85 -1.55
CA ASP A 94 -9.35 6.70 -2.95
C ASP A 94 -10.55 6.29 -3.83
N HIS A 95 -11.72 6.06 -3.22
CA HIS A 95 -12.90 5.52 -3.88
C HIS A 95 -12.66 4.13 -4.51
N GLY A 96 -11.76 3.34 -3.92
CA GLY A 96 -11.39 1.99 -4.35
C GLY A 96 -10.38 1.94 -5.51
N VAL A 97 -9.77 3.06 -5.89
CA VAL A 97 -8.88 3.17 -7.06
C VAL A 97 -7.48 2.61 -6.85
N PHE A 98 -6.95 2.70 -5.62
CA PHE A 98 -5.61 2.29 -5.22
C PHE A 98 -5.61 1.07 -4.29
N LEU A 99 -6.77 0.62 -3.82
CA LEU A 99 -6.87 -0.44 -2.81
C LEU A 99 -6.89 -1.89 -3.30
N ASP A 100 -6.88 -2.16 -4.60
CA ASP A 100 -6.67 -3.52 -5.11
C ASP A 100 -5.89 -3.46 -6.43
N ASP A 101 -5.18 -4.54 -6.77
CA ASP A 101 -4.55 -4.75 -8.08
C ASP A 101 -5.54 -4.32 -9.18
N THR A 102 -5.38 -3.10 -9.71
CA THR A 102 -6.24 -2.54 -10.77
C THR A 102 -5.88 -3.12 -12.13
N ASP A 103 -5.59 -4.42 -12.18
CA ASP A 103 -5.45 -5.23 -13.37
C ASP A 103 -6.85 -5.48 -13.96
N TYR A 104 -7.49 -4.43 -14.46
CA TYR A 104 -8.69 -4.60 -15.28
C TYR A 104 -8.34 -5.47 -16.50
N LYS A 105 -8.96 -6.65 -16.59
CA LYS A 105 -8.92 -7.50 -17.77
C LYS A 105 -10.16 -7.27 -18.61
N LYS A 106 -9.98 -6.96 -19.90
CA LYS A 106 -11.06 -6.82 -20.88
C LYS A 106 -12.01 -8.02 -20.80
N GLY A 107 -13.28 -7.77 -20.45
CA GLY A 107 -14.30 -8.80 -20.23
C GLY A 107 -14.79 -8.94 -18.78
N MET A 108 -14.15 -8.25 -17.82
CA MET A 108 -14.67 -8.12 -16.45
C MET A 108 -15.76 -7.02 -16.34
N PRO A 109 -16.67 -7.10 -15.36
CA PRO A 109 -17.65 -6.05 -15.11
C PRO A 109 -16.99 -4.69 -14.85
N LEU A 110 -17.56 -3.62 -15.40
CA LEU A 110 -17.14 -2.25 -15.16
C LEU A 110 -17.66 -1.79 -13.80
N THR A 111 -16.84 -1.97 -12.77
CA THR A 111 -17.15 -1.44 -11.44
C THR A 111 -16.82 0.05 -11.36
N GLN A 112 -17.41 0.75 -10.39
CA GLN A 112 -17.12 2.17 -10.16
C GLN A 112 -15.61 2.46 -9.97
N PRO A 113 -14.83 1.65 -9.22
CA PRO A 113 -13.39 1.81 -9.15
C PRO A 113 -12.67 1.71 -10.49
N VAL A 114 -13.04 0.75 -11.35
CA VAL A 114 -12.44 0.59 -12.69
C VAL A 114 -12.71 1.82 -13.57
N MET A 115 -13.96 2.29 -13.59
CA MET A 115 -14.33 3.48 -14.38
C MET A 115 -13.63 4.73 -13.86
N LEU A 116 -13.47 4.86 -12.54
CA LEU A 116 -12.76 5.97 -11.93
C LEU A 116 -11.25 5.92 -12.22
N GLN A 117 -10.63 4.75 -12.15
CA GLN A 117 -9.23 4.55 -12.53
C GLN A 117 -9.00 4.92 -14.00
N ALA A 118 -9.87 4.48 -14.90
CA ALA A 118 -9.81 4.84 -16.33
C ALA A 118 -9.97 6.35 -16.57
N LEU A 119 -10.84 7.03 -15.81
CA LEU A 119 -10.97 8.49 -15.84
C LEU A 119 -9.70 9.19 -15.36
N LEU A 120 -9.14 8.77 -14.23
CA LEU A 120 -7.95 9.40 -13.62
C LEU A 120 -6.70 9.20 -14.48
N SER A 121 -6.55 8.03 -15.11
CA SER A 121 -5.47 7.72 -16.05
C SER A 121 -5.72 8.27 -17.46
N LYS A 122 -6.94 8.75 -17.75
CA LYS A 122 -7.41 9.21 -19.06
C LYS A 122 -7.24 8.14 -20.15
N ASP A 123 -7.57 6.90 -19.79
CA ASP A 123 -7.41 5.76 -20.68
C ASP A 123 -8.40 5.83 -21.86
N LYS A 124 -7.86 5.99 -23.06
CA LYS A 124 -8.61 6.05 -24.32
C LYS A 124 -9.27 4.73 -24.68
N SER A 125 -8.81 3.61 -24.14
CA SER A 125 -9.38 2.29 -24.43
C SER A 125 -10.82 2.14 -23.94
N PHE A 126 -11.23 2.99 -22.98
CA PHE A 126 -12.59 3.06 -22.45
C PHE A 126 -13.47 4.12 -23.12
N ASP A 127 -12.96 4.88 -24.10
CA ASP A 127 -13.78 5.85 -24.80
C ASP A 127 -14.92 5.16 -25.54
N GLY A 128 -16.15 5.56 -25.21
CA GLY A 128 -17.37 4.95 -25.76
C GLY A 128 -17.84 3.70 -25.02
N VAL A 129 -17.07 3.21 -24.05
CA VAL A 129 -17.45 2.11 -23.15
C VAL A 129 -18.32 2.65 -22.00
N PHE A 130 -17.98 3.83 -21.47
CA PHE A 130 -18.79 4.56 -20.50
C PHE A 130 -18.56 6.07 -20.67
N TYR A 131 -19.37 6.86 -19.96
CA TYR A 131 -19.29 8.32 -19.94
C TYR A 131 -19.28 8.84 -18.51
N THR A 132 -18.48 9.88 -18.28
CA THR A 132 -18.27 10.50 -16.97
C THR A 132 -19.07 11.78 -16.88
N ALA A 133 -20.03 11.85 -15.96
CA ALA A 133 -20.82 13.04 -15.65
C ALA A 133 -20.34 13.72 -14.36
N VAL A 134 -20.12 15.03 -14.41
CA VAL A 134 -19.63 15.82 -13.27
C VAL A 134 -20.78 16.61 -12.64
N LYS A 135 -21.19 16.21 -11.44
CA LYS A 135 -22.33 16.78 -10.68
C LYS A 135 -22.26 18.30 -10.58
N THR A 136 -21.08 18.85 -10.27
CA THR A 136 -20.89 20.29 -10.02
C THR A 136 -20.98 21.15 -11.28
N THR A 137 -20.68 20.61 -12.45
CA THR A 137 -20.69 21.38 -13.72
C THR A 137 -21.90 21.06 -14.60
N GLY A 138 -22.58 19.94 -14.35
CA GLY A 138 -23.66 19.44 -15.20
C GLY A 138 -23.16 19.05 -16.60
N ILE A 139 -21.89 18.64 -16.72
CA ILE A 139 -21.24 18.26 -17.99
C ILE A 139 -20.87 16.78 -17.94
N PHE A 140 -21.12 16.05 -19.04
CA PHE A 140 -20.59 14.70 -19.23
C PHE A 140 -19.53 14.65 -20.34
N CYS A 141 -18.57 13.73 -20.18
CA CYS A 141 -17.34 13.59 -20.96
C CYS A 141 -17.03 12.13 -21.28
N LYS A 142 -16.13 11.91 -22.25
CA LYS A 142 -15.39 10.66 -22.40
C LYS A 142 -14.38 10.47 -21.25
N PRO A 143 -14.02 9.23 -20.87
CA PRO A 143 -13.01 8.98 -19.85
C PRO A 143 -11.63 9.56 -20.20
N SER A 144 -11.24 9.59 -21.48
CA SER A 144 -9.98 10.22 -21.92
C SER A 144 -9.97 11.75 -21.88
N CYS A 145 -11.08 12.38 -21.51
CA CYS A 145 -11.18 13.84 -21.50
C CYS A 145 -10.17 14.45 -20.51
N SER A 146 -9.65 15.62 -20.84
CA SER A 146 -8.75 16.37 -19.95
C SER A 146 -9.42 16.91 -18.67
N ALA A 147 -10.73 16.68 -18.48
CA ALA A 147 -11.44 17.09 -17.28
C ALA A 147 -10.87 16.35 -16.06
N ASN A 148 -10.67 17.05 -14.95
CA ASN A 148 -10.11 16.47 -13.73
C ASN A 148 -11.04 16.76 -12.52
N PRO A 149 -12.26 16.18 -12.50
CA PRO A 149 -13.21 16.40 -11.42
C PRO A 149 -12.77 15.69 -10.13
N ARG A 150 -13.26 16.16 -8.98
CA ARG A 150 -13.17 15.39 -7.73
C ARG A 150 -14.01 14.11 -7.89
N PRO A 151 -13.49 12.92 -7.54
CA PRO A 151 -14.23 11.67 -7.70
C PRO A 151 -15.61 11.65 -7.03
N ASP A 152 -15.76 12.28 -5.85
CA ASP A 152 -17.06 12.46 -5.17
C ASP A 152 -18.16 13.09 -6.05
N ASN A 153 -17.73 13.93 -6.98
CA ASN A 153 -18.59 14.68 -7.88
C ASN A 153 -18.78 13.98 -9.23
N VAL A 154 -18.36 12.73 -9.35
CA VAL A 154 -18.45 11.95 -10.59
C VAL A 154 -19.57 10.92 -10.48
N ILE A 155 -20.33 10.78 -11.57
CA ILE A 155 -21.25 9.67 -11.84
C ILE A 155 -20.87 9.09 -13.20
N PHE A 156 -20.99 7.78 -13.35
CA PHE A 156 -20.75 7.08 -14.61
C PHE A 156 -22.06 6.64 -15.24
N TYR A 157 -22.12 6.67 -16.57
CA TYR A 157 -23.23 6.19 -17.39
C TYR A 157 -22.69 5.28 -18.50
N ASP A 158 -23.40 4.19 -18.81
CA ASP A 158 -23.00 3.25 -19.86
C ASP A 158 -23.14 3.86 -21.27
N ASN A 159 -24.06 4.80 -21.43
CA ASN A 159 -24.32 5.48 -22.71
C ASN A 159 -24.58 6.99 -22.51
N LYS A 160 -24.56 7.74 -23.62
CA LYS A 160 -24.68 9.21 -23.59
C LYS A 160 -26.12 9.64 -23.34
N GLU A 161 -27.06 8.87 -23.87
CA GLU A 161 -28.49 9.13 -23.82
C GLU A 161 -28.97 9.19 -22.37
N ASP A 162 -28.47 8.28 -21.52
CA ASP A 162 -28.76 8.26 -20.10
C ASP A 162 -28.21 9.50 -19.38
N ALA A 163 -26.99 9.93 -19.71
CA ALA A 163 -26.44 11.17 -19.15
C ALA A 163 -27.30 12.39 -19.51
N VAL A 164 -27.75 12.49 -20.77
CA VAL A 164 -28.64 13.57 -21.23
C VAL A 164 -30.00 13.50 -20.55
N LYS A 165 -30.59 12.30 -20.43
CA LYS A 165 -31.87 12.07 -19.75
C LYS A 165 -31.84 12.48 -18.28
N ASN A 166 -30.66 12.37 -17.65
CA ASN A 166 -30.40 12.82 -16.28
C ASN A 166 -29.98 14.31 -16.19
N GLY A 167 -30.07 15.09 -17.28
CA GLY A 167 -29.86 16.53 -17.30
C GLY A 167 -28.43 17.01 -17.53
N TYR A 168 -27.49 16.11 -17.86
CA TYR A 168 -26.11 16.48 -18.17
C TYR A 168 -25.95 16.92 -19.62
N ARG A 169 -25.10 17.92 -19.85
CA ARG A 169 -24.80 18.45 -21.19
C ARG A 169 -23.49 17.88 -21.72
N ALA A 170 -23.43 17.64 -23.02
CA ALA A 170 -22.23 17.11 -23.65
C ALA A 170 -21.05 18.10 -23.55
N CYS A 171 -19.88 17.59 -23.17
CA CYS A 171 -18.67 18.39 -23.10
C CYS A 171 -18.27 18.93 -24.48
N LYS A 172 -18.12 20.25 -24.57
CA LYS A 172 -17.72 20.93 -25.81
C LYS A 172 -16.29 20.61 -26.25
N ARG A 173 -15.44 20.11 -25.32
CA ARG A 173 -14.02 19.81 -25.57
C ARG A 173 -13.82 18.43 -26.16
N CYS A 174 -14.27 17.37 -25.49
CA CYS A 174 -14.10 16.00 -25.99
C CYS A 174 -15.21 15.56 -26.96
N LYS A 175 -16.31 16.33 -27.05
CA LYS A 175 -17.47 16.08 -27.92
C LYS A 175 -17.85 14.59 -27.86
N PRO A 176 -18.32 14.15 -26.67
CA PRO A 176 -18.46 12.74 -26.36
C PRO A 176 -19.31 12.03 -27.41
#